data_AF-A0A2M7N2D0-F1
#
_entry.id   AF-A0A2M7N2D0-F1
#
_cell.length_a   1.000
_cell.length_b   1.000
_cell.length_c   1.000
_cell.angle_alpha   90.00
_cell.angle_beta   90.00
_cell.angle_gamma   90.00
#
_symmetry.space_group_name_H-M   'P 1'
#
loop_
_entity.id
_entity.type
_entity.pdbx_description
1 polymer ?
#
loop_
_entity_poly.entity_id
_entity_poly.type
_entity_poly.pdbx_seq_one_letter_code
_entity_poly.pdbx_strand_id
1 'polypeptide(L)'
;NKINLIYTSGQNIDRIVSIYRACIKTDKIFVVDVYVATILKELSEFAKIPYPSKEFENLKVMFPYYTSRRLKNEGNEKILYQFKNYKITKEEISNQADKIVMIVRPSMQKDLENINEIDGGNLIYSMWEGYLQKSDTKKFLDYLTNRNFTIHKIHTSGHADTETLKQMVEAIKPKNIVPIHTFSGSEYQNIFTTPIIEMNDGETKEI
;
A
#
# COMPACT_ATOMS: atom_id res chain seq x y z
N ASN A 1 -0.18 7.56 23.83
CA ASN A 1 0.81 8.18 22.91
C ASN A 1 1.60 7.10 22.21
N LYS A 2 1.15 6.69 21.02
CA LYS A 2 1.72 5.56 20.26
C LYS A 2 1.72 5.92 18.78
N ILE A 3 2.83 5.65 18.08
CA ILE A 3 2.91 5.82 16.63
C ILE A 3 1.95 4.86 15.92
N ASN A 4 1.45 5.28 14.76
CA ASN A 4 0.62 4.44 13.91
C ASN A 4 1.35 4.19 12.60
N LEU A 5 1.76 2.96 12.37
CA LEU A 5 2.37 2.53 11.12
C LEU A 5 1.32 1.85 10.25
N ILE A 6 1.42 2.02 8.94
CA ILE A 6 0.51 1.41 7.97
C ILE A 6 1.33 0.71 6.89
N TYR A 7 1.17 -0.60 6.78
CA TYR A 7 1.71 -1.36 5.67
C TYR A 7 0.60 -1.58 4.63
N THR A 8 0.62 -0.77 3.56
CA THR A 8 -0.30 -0.83 2.42
C THR A 8 0.46 -0.72 1.10
N SER A 9 -0.20 -1.06 -0.02
CA SER A 9 0.34 -0.80 -1.35
C SER A 9 0.46 0.70 -1.57
N GLY A 10 1.64 1.14 -2.03
CA GLY A 10 1.89 2.54 -2.39
C GLY A 10 1.14 2.99 -3.65
N GLN A 11 0.50 2.07 -4.37
CA GLN A 11 -0.27 2.33 -5.59
C GLN A 11 -1.78 2.35 -5.34
N ASN A 12 -2.26 1.95 -4.17
CA ASN A 12 -3.68 2.05 -3.84
C ASN A 12 -4.00 3.47 -3.38
N ILE A 13 -4.30 4.35 -4.36
CA ILE A 13 -4.52 5.78 -4.13
C ILE A 13 -5.75 6.03 -3.26
N ASP A 14 -6.83 5.28 -3.44
CA ASP A 14 -8.04 5.40 -2.61
C ASP A 14 -7.76 5.10 -1.14
N ARG A 15 -6.93 4.08 -0.87
CA ARG A 15 -6.47 3.77 0.49
C ARG A 15 -5.64 4.90 1.07
N ILE A 16 -4.71 5.46 0.29
CA ILE A 16 -3.87 6.58 0.72
C ILE A 16 -4.72 7.82 1.02
N VAL A 17 -5.66 8.17 0.16
CA VAL A 17 -6.61 9.28 0.35
C VAL A 17 -7.43 9.06 1.62
N SER A 18 -7.92 7.84 1.85
CA SER A 18 -8.70 7.50 3.05
C SER A 18 -7.88 7.66 4.33
N ILE A 19 -6.62 7.20 4.33
CA ILE A 19 -5.69 7.37 5.44
C ILE A 19 -5.44 8.86 5.69
N TYR A 20 -5.15 9.63 4.64
CA TYR A 20 -4.92 11.06 4.75
C TYR A 20 -6.11 11.80 5.37
N ARG A 21 -7.33 11.50 4.91
CA ARG A 21 -8.58 12.06 5.48
C ARG A 21 -8.75 11.68 6.95
N ALA A 22 -8.41 10.46 7.34
CA ALA A 22 -8.41 10.06 8.74
C ALA A 22 -7.40 10.88 9.56
N CYS A 23 -6.19 11.09 9.03
CA CYS A 23 -5.15 11.90 9.68
C CYS A 23 -5.65 13.33 9.94
N ILE A 24 -6.29 13.96 8.95
CA ILE A 24 -6.92 15.29 9.09
C ILE A 24 -7.95 15.30 10.22
N LYS A 25 -8.87 14.33 10.25
CA LYS A 25 -9.92 14.26 11.28
C LYS A 25 -9.36 14.05 12.69
N THR A 26 -8.18 13.44 12.81
CA THR A 26 -7.55 13.11 14.09
C THR A 26 -6.39 14.03 14.47
N ASP A 27 -6.18 15.12 13.72
CA ASP A 27 -5.05 16.03 13.91
C ASP A 27 -3.69 15.30 13.97
N LYS A 28 -3.42 14.50 12.92
CA LYS A 28 -2.19 13.73 12.76
C LYS A 28 -1.45 14.09 11.48
N ILE A 29 -0.13 13.96 11.55
CA ILE A 29 0.79 14.13 10.44
C ILE A 29 0.84 12.81 9.66
N PHE A 30 0.55 12.90 8.37
CA PHE A 30 0.63 11.77 7.47
C PHE A 30 2.01 11.72 6.82
N VAL A 31 2.77 10.66 7.10
CA VAL A 31 4.13 10.48 6.60
C VAL A 31 4.13 9.40 5.51
N VAL A 32 4.55 9.78 4.32
CA VAL A 32 4.81 8.85 3.22
C VAL A 32 6.30 8.83 2.92
N ASP A 33 6.77 7.84 2.17
CA ASP A 33 8.14 7.86 1.68
C ASP A 33 8.24 8.53 0.29
N VAL A 34 9.46 8.76 -0.17
CA VAL A 34 9.73 9.42 -1.46
C VAL A 34 9.07 8.72 -2.66
N TYR A 35 8.93 7.40 -2.64
CA TYR A 35 8.28 6.68 -3.75
C TYR A 35 6.78 7.00 -3.82
N VAL A 36 6.07 6.92 -2.69
CA VAL A 36 4.63 7.26 -2.64
C VAL A 36 4.43 8.75 -2.90
N ALA A 37 5.28 9.62 -2.34
CA ALA A 37 5.26 11.05 -2.62
C ALA A 37 5.36 11.35 -4.13
N THR A 38 6.23 10.64 -4.85
CA THR A 38 6.38 10.78 -6.30
C THR A 38 5.11 10.38 -7.04
N ILE A 39 4.55 9.20 -6.74
CA ILE A 39 3.29 8.74 -7.36
C ILE A 39 2.17 9.76 -7.14
N LEU A 40 1.98 10.21 -5.90
CA LEU A 40 0.92 11.18 -5.57
C LEU A 40 1.13 12.50 -6.31
N LYS A 41 2.38 12.94 -6.47
CA LYS A 41 2.69 14.17 -7.19
C LYS A 41 2.39 14.05 -8.68
N GLU A 42 2.78 12.95 -9.33
CA GLU A 42 2.47 12.72 -10.75
C GLU A 42 0.95 12.61 -10.98
N LEU A 43 0.25 11.86 -10.13
CA LEU A 43 -1.20 11.69 -10.25
C LEU A 43 -2.01 12.95 -9.89
N SER A 44 -1.41 13.89 -9.15
CA SER A 44 -2.07 15.16 -8.81
C SER A 44 -2.36 16.05 -10.02
N GLU A 45 -1.70 15.79 -11.16
CA GLU A 45 -1.95 16.50 -12.41
C GLU A 45 -3.28 16.08 -13.06
N PHE A 46 -3.78 14.89 -12.73
CA PHE A 46 -4.97 14.30 -13.32
C PHE A 46 -6.16 14.23 -12.37
N ALA A 47 -5.92 14.35 -11.05
CA ALA A 47 -6.97 14.24 -10.04
C ALA A 47 -6.65 15.07 -8.79
N LYS A 48 -7.70 15.54 -8.10
CA LYS A 48 -7.57 16.23 -6.81
C LYS A 48 -7.34 15.23 -5.68
N ILE A 49 -6.08 14.84 -5.48
CA ILE A 49 -5.62 13.91 -4.44
C ILE A 49 -4.58 14.58 -3.53
N PRO A 50 -4.38 14.12 -2.29
CA PRO A 50 -3.34 14.67 -1.42
C PRO A 50 -1.95 14.28 -1.94
N TYR A 51 -1.06 15.25 -2.02
CA TYR A 51 0.35 15.07 -2.37
C TYR A 51 1.21 16.09 -1.60
N PRO A 52 2.54 15.91 -1.50
CA PRO A 52 3.38 16.88 -0.79
C PRO A 52 3.35 18.26 -1.46
N SER A 53 2.62 19.20 -0.85
CA SER A 53 2.36 20.54 -1.36
C SER A 53 2.01 21.49 -0.22
N LYS A 54 2.00 22.81 -0.49
CA LYS A 54 1.54 23.81 0.48
C LYS A 54 0.06 23.65 0.86
N GLU A 55 -0.75 23.04 0.00
CA GLU A 55 -2.17 22.79 0.29
C GLU A 55 -2.38 21.62 1.26
N PHE A 56 -1.41 20.71 1.34
CA PHE A 56 -1.47 19.50 2.16
C PHE A 56 -0.33 19.49 3.19
N GLU A 57 -0.26 20.54 4.03
CA GLU A 57 0.89 20.78 4.92
C GLU A 57 1.18 19.66 5.92
N ASN A 58 0.14 18.92 6.33
CA ASN A 58 0.24 17.78 7.25
C ASN A 58 0.71 16.49 6.54
N LEU A 59 0.90 16.50 5.23
CA LEU A 59 1.53 15.41 4.48
C LEU A 59 3.04 15.68 4.38
N LYS A 60 3.82 14.83 5.05
CA LYS A 60 5.29 14.91 5.08
C LYS A 60 5.92 13.72 4.39
N VAL A 61 7.18 13.91 3.97
CA VAL A 61 7.96 12.92 3.23
C VAL A 61 9.17 12.49 4.04
N MET A 62 9.24 11.19 4.35
CA MET A 62 10.47 10.57 4.83
C MET A 62 11.29 10.07 3.63
N PHE A 63 12.60 10.05 3.80
CA PHE A 63 13.56 9.57 2.79
C PHE A 63 14.27 8.31 3.33
N PRO A 64 13.71 7.11 3.10
CA PRO A 64 14.32 5.85 3.56
C PRO A 64 15.71 5.66 2.96
N TYR A 65 16.63 5.08 3.74
CA TYR A 65 18.03 4.92 3.32
C TYR A 65 18.15 4.14 2.00
N TYR A 66 17.54 2.95 1.93
CA TYR A 66 17.66 2.08 0.76
C TYR A 66 16.99 2.66 -0.48
N THR A 67 15.79 3.22 -0.35
CA THR A 67 15.07 3.85 -1.47
C THR A 67 15.84 5.06 -2.00
N SER A 68 16.34 5.91 -1.11
CA SER A 68 17.09 7.12 -1.49
C SER A 68 18.42 6.79 -2.15
N ARG A 69 19.14 5.79 -1.61
CA ARG A 69 20.39 5.29 -2.20
C ARG A 69 20.15 4.69 -3.57
N ARG A 70 19.09 3.91 -3.76
CA ARG A 70 18.74 3.33 -5.06
C ARG A 70 18.43 4.42 -6.09
N LEU A 71 17.59 5.39 -5.74
CA LEU A 71 17.27 6.51 -6.63
C LEU A 71 18.52 7.28 -7.06
N LYS A 72 19.44 7.54 -6.14
CA LYS A 72 20.73 8.18 -6.46
C LYS A 72 21.55 7.34 -7.44
N ASN A 73 21.70 6.04 -7.16
CA ASN A 73 22.49 5.13 -7.99
C ASN A 73 21.92 4.96 -9.42
N GLU A 74 20.60 5.09 -9.57
CA GLU A 74 19.91 5.02 -10.86
C GLU A 74 19.87 6.37 -11.61
N GLY A 75 20.51 7.42 -11.08
CA GLY A 75 20.52 8.76 -11.70
C GLY A 75 19.25 9.59 -11.45
N ASN A 76 18.35 9.12 -10.59
CA ASN A 76 17.06 9.74 -10.28
C ASN A 76 17.11 10.69 -9.08
N GLU A 77 18.26 11.30 -8.82
CA GLU A 77 18.50 12.18 -7.66
C GLU A 77 17.60 13.43 -7.64
N LYS A 78 17.15 13.91 -8.79
CA LYS A 78 16.21 15.04 -8.91
C LYS A 78 14.91 14.80 -8.14
N ILE A 79 14.44 13.55 -8.07
CA ILE A 79 13.24 13.15 -7.31
C ILE A 79 13.45 13.43 -5.82
N LEU A 80 14.66 13.23 -5.30
CA LEU A 80 14.95 13.48 -3.89
C LEU A 80 14.84 14.97 -3.53
N TYR A 81 15.26 15.85 -4.44
CA TYR A 81 15.23 17.30 -4.20
C TYR A 81 13.82 17.90 -4.29
N GLN A 82 12.92 17.28 -5.06
CA GLN A 82 11.55 17.75 -5.27
C GLN A 82 10.76 17.92 -3.97
N PHE A 83 11.03 17.06 -2.97
CA PHE A 83 10.27 17.04 -1.72
C PHE A 83 11.02 17.63 -0.51
N LYS A 84 12.13 18.34 -0.73
CA LYS A 84 12.97 18.90 0.35
C LYS A 84 12.17 19.74 1.36
N ASN A 85 11.24 20.56 0.89
CA ASN A 85 10.45 21.46 1.74
C ASN A 85 9.35 20.74 2.54
N TYR A 86 9.08 19.47 2.25
CA TYR A 86 8.08 18.66 2.93
C TYR A 86 8.72 17.50 3.70
N LYS A 87 10.05 17.52 3.84
CA LYS A 87 10.81 16.50 4.54
C LYS A 87 10.41 16.46 6.02
N ILE A 88 10.33 15.25 6.57
CA ILE A 88 10.36 14.99 8.01
C ILE A 88 11.53 14.06 8.34
N THR A 89 12.25 14.36 9.41
CA THR A 89 13.39 13.59 9.90
C THR A 89 12.96 12.51 10.90
N LYS A 90 13.84 11.54 11.13
CA LYS A 90 13.63 10.49 12.14
C LYS A 90 13.53 11.05 13.55
N GLU A 91 14.30 12.10 13.84
CA GLU A 91 14.26 12.83 15.10
C GLU A 91 12.92 13.54 15.28
N GLU A 92 12.45 14.27 14.26
CA GLU A 92 11.11 14.88 14.28
C GLU A 92 10.00 13.84 14.39
N ILE A 93 10.14 12.63 13.86
CA ILE A 93 9.17 11.55 14.09
C ILE A 93 9.22 11.08 15.55
N SER A 94 10.43 10.92 16.10
CA SER A 94 10.63 10.44 17.49
C SER A 94 10.02 11.41 18.51
N ASN A 95 10.18 12.71 18.30
CA ASN A 95 9.73 13.76 19.24
C ASN A 95 8.20 13.96 19.31
N GLN A 96 7.44 13.38 18.38
CA GLN A 96 5.98 13.56 18.27
C GLN A 96 5.31 12.28 17.75
N ALA A 97 5.83 11.11 18.16
CA ALA A 97 5.42 9.81 17.65
C ALA A 97 3.89 9.58 17.70
N ASP A 98 3.20 10.09 18.72
CA ASP A 98 1.75 9.99 18.88
C ASP A 98 0.94 10.78 17.84
N LYS A 99 1.55 11.77 17.19
CA LYS A 99 0.98 12.54 16.09
C LYS A 99 1.26 11.93 14.72
N ILE A 100 2.07 10.87 14.64
CA ILE A 100 2.48 10.29 13.35
C ILE A 100 1.57 9.14 12.92
N VAL A 101 1.15 9.21 11.66
CA VAL A 101 0.66 8.08 10.86
C VAL A 101 1.59 7.89 9.68
N MET A 102 2.28 6.77 9.59
CA MET A 102 3.36 6.58 8.62
C MET A 102 3.17 5.34 7.76
N ILE A 103 3.23 5.49 6.43
CA ILE A 103 3.31 4.34 5.53
C ILE A 103 4.70 3.70 5.65
N VAL A 104 4.74 2.40 5.92
CA VAL A 104 5.97 1.61 6.08
C VAL A 104 6.01 0.41 5.14
N ARG A 105 7.22 -0.09 4.92
CA ARG A 105 7.51 -1.30 4.15
C ARG A 105 8.64 -2.09 4.81
N PRO A 106 8.79 -3.40 4.53
CA PRO A 106 9.87 -4.22 5.07
C PRO A 106 11.27 -3.62 4.85
N SER A 107 11.51 -3.02 3.69
CA SER A 107 12.78 -2.34 3.38
C SER A 107 13.11 -1.15 4.29
N MET A 108 12.13 -0.63 5.03
CA MET A 108 12.29 0.49 5.95
C MET A 108 12.63 0.05 7.38
N GLN A 109 12.79 -1.25 7.64
CA GLN A 109 13.15 -1.75 8.98
C GLN A 109 14.38 -1.02 9.55
N LYS A 110 15.45 -0.87 8.76
CA LYS A 110 16.66 -0.17 9.20
C LYS A 110 16.40 1.30 9.51
N ASP A 111 15.44 1.93 8.83
CA ASP A 111 15.05 3.29 9.14
C ASP A 111 14.28 3.38 10.47
N LEU A 112 13.37 2.44 10.74
CA LEU A 112 12.61 2.35 11.99
C LEU A 112 13.49 2.02 13.21
N GLU A 113 14.59 1.28 13.03
CA GLU A 113 15.60 1.07 14.08
C GLU A 113 16.24 2.37 14.56
N ASN A 114 16.22 3.42 13.73
CA ASN A 114 16.80 4.74 14.03
C ASN A 114 15.73 5.78 14.37
N ILE A 115 14.50 5.35 14.70
CA ILE A 115 13.44 6.20 15.25
C ILE A 115 13.21 5.71 16.67
N ASN A 116 13.45 6.60 17.63
CA ASN A 116 13.31 6.32 19.05
C ASN A 116 11.84 6.46 19.48
N GLU A 117 11.48 5.94 20.65
CA GLU A 117 10.16 6.15 21.27
C GLU A 117 8.95 5.67 20.43
N ILE A 118 9.14 4.66 19.57
CA ILE A 118 8.05 4.08 18.77
C ILE A 118 7.57 2.71 19.29
N ASP A 119 8.22 2.16 20.31
CA ASP A 119 7.85 0.88 20.90
C ASP A 119 6.43 0.92 21.46
N GLY A 120 5.75 -0.23 21.40
CA GLY A 120 4.34 -0.31 21.81
C GLY A 120 3.36 0.29 20.81
N GLY A 121 3.82 0.72 19.62
CA GLY A 121 2.99 1.34 18.58
C GLY A 121 1.93 0.42 17.95
N ASN A 122 1.22 0.94 16.94
CA ASN A 122 0.26 0.15 16.15
C ASN A 122 0.81 -0.08 14.74
N LEU A 123 0.59 -1.28 14.19
CA LEU A 123 0.73 -1.54 12.76
C LEU A 123 -0.63 -1.92 12.19
N ILE A 124 -1.10 -1.15 11.21
CA ILE A 124 -2.21 -1.55 10.36
C ILE A 124 -1.64 -2.26 9.12
N TYR A 125 -1.82 -3.57 9.06
CA TYR A 125 -1.50 -4.39 7.90
C TYR A 125 -2.69 -4.38 6.93
N SER A 126 -2.56 -3.65 5.83
CA SER A 126 -3.59 -3.46 4.80
C SER A 126 -3.20 -4.10 3.45
N MET A 127 -2.47 -5.21 3.52
CA MET A 127 -2.07 -6.02 2.36
C MET A 127 -2.82 -7.36 2.40
N TRP A 128 -2.82 -8.08 1.27
CA TRP A 128 -3.41 -9.43 1.20
C TRP A 128 -2.76 -10.36 2.23
N GLU A 129 -3.58 -11.09 3.00
CA GLU A 129 -3.08 -11.95 4.09
C GLU A 129 -2.16 -13.07 3.61
N GLY A 130 -2.30 -13.54 2.36
CA GLY A 130 -1.37 -14.52 1.80
C GLY A 130 0.08 -14.03 1.73
N TYR A 131 0.31 -12.71 1.73
CA TYR A 131 1.66 -12.15 1.81
C TYR A 131 2.29 -12.22 3.20
N LEU A 132 1.54 -12.57 4.25
CA LEU A 132 2.09 -12.79 5.59
C LEU A 132 3.13 -13.93 5.60
N GLN A 133 3.01 -14.89 4.67
CA GLN A 133 3.94 -16.01 4.55
C GLN A 133 5.24 -15.66 3.82
N LYS A 134 5.31 -14.49 3.16
CA LYS A 134 6.55 -14.04 2.50
C LYS A 134 7.62 -13.75 3.55
N SER A 135 8.83 -14.26 3.33
CA SER A 135 9.97 -14.16 4.26
C SER A 135 10.21 -12.74 4.77
N ASP A 136 10.22 -11.74 3.89
CA ASP A 136 10.48 -10.34 4.26
C ASP A 136 9.33 -9.73 5.07
N THR A 137 8.08 -10.10 4.75
CA THR A 137 6.92 -9.63 5.52
C THR A 137 6.93 -10.25 6.90
N LYS A 138 7.17 -11.56 7.00
CA LYS A 138 7.27 -12.26 8.28
C LYS A 138 8.35 -11.65 9.18
N LYS A 139 9.57 -11.48 8.66
CA LYS A 139 10.69 -10.84 9.40
C LYS A 139 10.33 -9.44 9.90
N PHE A 140 9.67 -8.64 9.06
CA PHE A 140 9.26 -7.28 9.43
C PHE A 140 8.19 -7.28 10.53
N LEU A 141 7.23 -8.20 10.48
CA LEU A 141 6.21 -8.36 11.52
C LEU A 141 6.80 -8.88 12.83
N ASP A 142 7.72 -9.85 12.77
CA ASP A 142 8.43 -10.35 13.94
C ASP A 142 9.24 -9.23 14.61
N TYR A 143 9.93 -8.41 13.81
CA TYR A 143 10.65 -7.22 14.28
C TYR A 143 9.73 -6.24 15.03
N LEU A 144 8.56 -5.91 14.48
CA LEU A 144 7.62 -5.00 15.15
C LEU A 144 6.98 -5.63 16.39
N THR A 145 6.67 -6.92 16.33
CA THR A 145 6.11 -7.67 17.47
C THR A 145 7.08 -7.69 18.65
N ASN A 146 8.38 -7.90 18.40
CA ASN A 146 9.43 -7.83 19.41
C ASN A 146 9.58 -6.42 20.03
N ARG A 147 9.09 -5.38 19.36
CA ARG A 147 9.00 -4.00 19.86
C ARG A 147 7.62 -3.68 20.46
N ASN A 148 6.85 -4.71 20.83
CA ASN A 148 5.52 -4.61 21.44
C ASN A 148 4.45 -3.94 20.56
N PHE A 149 4.60 -3.94 19.23
CA PHE A 149 3.56 -3.39 18.36
C PHE A 149 2.28 -4.22 18.39
N THR A 150 1.13 -3.55 18.43
CA THR A 150 -0.16 -4.18 18.19
C THR A 150 -0.43 -4.24 16.69
N ILE A 151 -0.64 -5.45 16.15
CA ILE A 151 -0.86 -5.67 14.72
C ILE A 151 -2.35 -5.79 14.42
N HIS A 152 -2.88 -4.89 13.59
CA HIS A 152 -4.26 -4.90 13.11
C HIS A 152 -4.28 -5.30 11.63
N LYS A 153 -4.94 -6.40 11.28
CA LYS A 153 -5.13 -6.80 9.89
C LYS A 153 -6.41 -6.17 9.35
N ILE A 154 -6.28 -5.24 8.41
CA ILE A 154 -7.41 -4.51 7.81
C ILE A 154 -7.17 -4.45 6.31
N HIS A 155 -7.54 -5.51 5.59
CA HIS A 155 -7.43 -5.60 4.15
C HIS A 155 -8.82 -5.73 3.51
N THR A 156 -8.98 -5.12 2.34
CA THR A 156 -10.15 -5.31 1.49
C THR A 156 -9.64 -5.82 0.15
N SER A 157 -10.19 -6.93 -0.34
CA SER A 157 -9.83 -7.50 -1.65
C SER A 157 -10.00 -6.46 -2.76
N GLY A 158 -9.06 -6.43 -3.70
CA GLY A 158 -9.22 -5.70 -4.96
C GLY A 158 -9.92 -6.52 -6.06
N HIS A 159 -10.17 -7.81 -5.80
CA HIS A 159 -10.89 -8.70 -6.71
C HIS A 159 -12.36 -8.80 -6.32
N ALA A 160 -13.22 -8.88 -7.33
CA ALA A 160 -14.64 -9.20 -7.18
C ALA A 160 -14.81 -10.56 -6.48
N ASP A 161 -15.74 -10.62 -5.54
CA ASP A 161 -16.16 -11.90 -4.96
C ASP A 161 -17.07 -12.67 -5.93
N THR A 162 -17.36 -13.92 -5.59
CA THR A 162 -18.15 -14.82 -6.45
C THR A 162 -19.54 -14.26 -6.77
N GLU A 163 -20.20 -13.61 -5.82
CA GLU A 163 -21.53 -13.01 -6.04
C GLU A 163 -21.46 -11.81 -6.98
N THR A 164 -20.42 -10.97 -6.86
CA THR A 164 -20.16 -9.87 -7.79
C THR A 164 -19.86 -10.38 -9.20
N LEU A 165 -19.11 -11.49 -9.32
CA LEU A 165 -18.86 -12.14 -10.62
C LEU A 165 -20.17 -12.67 -11.26
N LYS A 166 -21.07 -13.25 -10.46
CA LYS A 166 -22.41 -13.67 -10.94
C LYS A 166 -23.22 -12.49 -11.46
N GLN A 167 -23.24 -11.37 -10.74
CA GLN A 167 -23.92 -10.15 -11.19
C GLN A 167 -23.33 -9.63 -12.51
N MET A 168 -22.00 -9.66 -12.66
CA MET A 168 -21.33 -9.28 -13.90
C MET A 168 -21.75 -10.17 -15.07
N VAL A 169 -21.76 -11.50 -14.88
CA VAL A 169 -22.16 -12.46 -15.91
C VAL A 169 -23.64 -12.29 -16.29
N GLU A 170 -24.52 -12.06 -15.32
CA GLU A 170 -25.95 -11.82 -15.56
C GLU A 170 -26.20 -10.53 -16.35
N ALA A 171 -25.46 -9.46 -16.03
CA ALA A 171 -25.59 -8.17 -16.71
C ALA A 171 -25.08 -8.22 -18.16
N ILE A 172 -23.94 -8.90 -18.39
CA ILE A 172 -23.30 -8.98 -19.72
C ILE A 172 -23.96 -10.04 -20.60
N LYS A 173 -24.43 -11.15 -20.01
CA LYS A 173 -24.92 -12.36 -20.71
C LYS A 173 -23.92 -12.85 -21.78
N PRO A 174 -22.66 -13.11 -21.43
CA PRO A 174 -21.67 -13.53 -22.39
C PRO A 174 -22.00 -14.92 -22.95
N LYS A 175 -21.63 -15.18 -24.21
CA LYS A 175 -21.79 -16.51 -24.83
C LYS A 175 -20.86 -17.56 -24.21
N ASN A 176 -19.66 -17.13 -23.81
CA ASN A 176 -18.64 -17.95 -23.18
C ASN A 176 -17.91 -17.14 -22.10
N ILE A 177 -17.39 -17.81 -21.08
CA ILE A 177 -16.51 -17.21 -20.06
C ILE A 177 -15.11 -17.82 -20.21
N VAL A 178 -14.09 -16.97 -20.25
CA VAL A 178 -12.68 -17.38 -20.22
C VAL A 178 -12.08 -16.93 -18.88
N PRO A 179 -11.93 -17.83 -17.89
CA PRO A 179 -11.31 -17.48 -16.62
C PRO A 179 -9.82 -17.19 -16.83
N ILE A 180 -9.40 -15.95 -16.54
CA ILE A 180 -8.00 -15.52 -16.58
C ILE A 180 -7.58 -14.98 -15.21
N HIS A 181 -6.27 -14.93 -14.93
CA HIS A 181 -5.70 -14.43 -13.68
C HIS A 181 -6.25 -15.15 -12.41
N THR A 182 -6.46 -16.46 -12.51
CA THR A 182 -6.88 -17.37 -11.42
C THR A 182 -6.11 -18.68 -11.50
N PHE A 183 -5.83 -19.31 -10.36
CA PHE A 183 -5.25 -20.67 -10.30
C PHE A 183 -6.31 -21.77 -10.33
N SER A 184 -7.59 -21.41 -10.15
CA SER A 184 -8.73 -22.34 -10.09
C SER A 184 -9.71 -22.08 -11.24
N GLY A 185 -9.21 -21.93 -12.47
CA GLY A 185 -10.06 -21.68 -13.65
C GLY A 185 -11.14 -22.75 -13.82
N SER A 186 -10.79 -24.01 -13.55
CA SER A 186 -11.69 -25.16 -13.61
C SER A 186 -12.81 -25.15 -12.57
N GLU A 187 -12.74 -24.35 -11.52
CA GLU A 187 -13.85 -24.22 -10.56
C GLU A 187 -15.00 -23.37 -11.12
N TYR A 188 -14.76 -22.56 -12.17
CA TYR A 188 -15.80 -21.70 -12.75
C TYR A 188 -16.98 -22.50 -13.32
N GLN A 189 -16.74 -23.73 -13.80
CA GLN A 189 -17.82 -24.61 -14.30
C GLN A 189 -18.82 -25.01 -13.21
N ASN A 190 -18.39 -24.98 -11.94
CA ASN A 190 -19.26 -25.27 -10.79
C ASN A 190 -20.04 -24.02 -10.32
N ILE A 191 -19.66 -22.83 -10.82
CA ILE A 191 -20.19 -21.54 -10.38
C ILE A 191 -21.16 -20.96 -11.42
N PHE A 192 -20.86 -21.12 -12.71
CA PHE A 192 -21.63 -20.54 -13.81
C PHE A 192 -22.19 -21.60 -14.73
N THR A 193 -23.41 -21.37 -15.21
CA THR A 193 -24.04 -22.19 -16.25
C THR A 193 -23.60 -21.79 -17.67
N THR A 194 -23.04 -20.58 -17.83
CA THR A 194 -22.48 -20.12 -19.10
C THR A 194 -21.27 -21.01 -19.47
N PRO A 195 -21.13 -21.43 -20.74
CA PRO A 195 -20.00 -22.23 -21.19
C PRO A 195 -18.65 -21.64 -20.77
N ILE A 196 -17.82 -22.46 -20.14
CA ILE A 196 -16.46 -22.10 -19.70
C ILE A 196 -15.46 -22.57 -20.74
N ILE A 197 -14.55 -21.68 -21.14
CA ILE A 197 -13.43 -21.98 -22.00
C ILE A 197 -12.16 -21.74 -21.19
N GLU A 198 -11.63 -22.81 -20.61
CA GLU A 198 -10.32 -22.76 -19.96
C GLU A 198 -9.22 -22.66 -21.02
N MET A 199 -8.21 -21.84 -20.76
CA MET A 199 -7.08 -21.63 -21.66
C MET A 199 -5.79 -21.58 -20.84
N ASN A 200 -4.74 -22.19 -21.37
CA ASN A 200 -3.38 -22.06 -20.84
C ASN A 200 -2.65 -20.90 -21.51
N ASP A 201 -1.56 -20.43 -20.88
CA ASP A 201 -0.70 -19.39 -21.44
C ASP A 201 -0.17 -19.80 -22.82
N GLY A 202 -0.43 -18.95 -23.83
CA GLY A 202 -0.03 -19.17 -25.22
C GLY A 202 -0.97 -20.07 -26.03
N GLU A 203 -2.05 -20.59 -25.44
CA GLU A 203 -3.05 -21.38 -26.15
C GLU A 203 -3.95 -20.49 -27.04
N THR A 204 -4.37 -21.02 -28.18
CA THR A 204 -5.37 -20.38 -29.06
C THR A 204 -6.51 -21.36 -29.30
N LYS A 205 -7.76 -20.88 -29.16
CA LYS A 205 -8.98 -21.65 -29.45
C LYS A 205 -9.88 -20.88 -30.40
N GLU A 206 -10.46 -21.57 -31.38
CA GLU A 206 -11.55 -21.04 -32.19
C GLU A 206 -12.88 -21.28 -31.48
N ILE A 207 -13.74 -20.26 -31.45
CA ILE A 207 -14.98 -20.20 -30.67
C ILE A 207 -16.14 -19.70 -31.54
#